data_AF-A0A6M8WF96-F1
#
_entry.id   AF-A0A6M8WF96-F1
#
_cell.length_a   1.000
_cell.length_b   1.000
_cell.length_c   1.000
_cell.angle_alpha   90.00
_cell.angle_beta   90.00
_cell.angle_gamma   90.00
#
_symmetry.space_group_name_H-M   'P 1'
#
loop_
_entity.id
_entity.type
_entity.pdbx_description
1 polymer ?
#
loop_
_entity_poly.entity_id
_entity_poly.type
_entity_poly.pdbx_seq_one_letter_code
_entity_poly.pdbx_strand_id
1 'polypeptide(L)'
;MLVLSRQRDETIMIGDDIEITVVDIRGDKVRLGITAPTSIAVHRKEVYEAIRSENEHAAKLNGDLQMISQTIQPGPDRAAARAKAAQLARPVRTSPPEPIVKTANPAAKRTG
;
A
#
# COMPACT_ATOMS: atom_id res chain seq x y z
N MET A 1 -10.18 -33.59 -16.92
CA MET A 1 -11.26 -33.23 -15.98
C MET A 1 -11.48 -34.42 -15.06
N LEU A 2 -11.33 -34.24 -13.74
CA LEU A 2 -11.63 -35.27 -12.74
C LEU A 2 -12.99 -34.96 -12.11
N VAL A 3 -13.85 -35.96 -11.96
CA VAL A 3 -15.20 -35.80 -11.41
C VAL A 3 -15.29 -36.57 -10.11
N LEU A 4 -15.62 -35.86 -9.03
CA LEU A 4 -15.82 -36.43 -7.70
C LEU A 4 -17.19 -36.03 -7.20
N SER A 5 -18.00 -37.01 -6.79
CA SER A 5 -19.28 -36.75 -6.14
C SER A 5 -19.05 -36.63 -4.64
N ARG A 6 -19.40 -35.48 -4.07
CA ARG A 6 -19.33 -35.20 -2.63
C ARG A 6 -20.69 -34.81 -2.08
N GLN A 7 -20.92 -35.14 -0.82
CA GLN A 7 -22.09 -34.70 -0.05
C GLN A 7 -21.77 -33.43 0.74
N ARG A 8 -22.78 -32.90 1.43
CA ARG A 8 -22.61 -31.76 2.33
C ARG A 8 -21.58 -32.08 3.41
N ASP A 9 -20.78 -31.09 3.78
CA ASP A 9 -19.71 -31.16 4.77
C ASP A 9 -18.54 -32.10 4.41
N GLU A 10 -18.54 -32.68 3.21
CA GLU A 10 -17.38 -33.39 2.69
C GLU A 10 -16.38 -32.45 2.03
N THR A 11 -15.12 -32.90 2.04
CA THR A 11 -13.98 -32.10 1.65
C THR A 11 -13.17 -32.78 0.54
N ILE A 12 -12.60 -31.98 -0.36
CA ILE A 12 -11.69 -32.39 -1.42
C ILE A 12 -10.35 -31.67 -1.21
N MET A 13 -9.27 -32.43 -1.14
CA MET A 13 -7.90 -31.89 -1.07
C MET A 13 -7.28 -31.82 -2.48
N ILE A 14 -6.62 -30.70 -2.80
CA ILE A 14 -5.84 -30.53 -4.02
C ILE A 14 -4.39 -30.22 -3.61
N GLY A 15 -3.49 -31.17 -3.88
CA GLY A 15 -2.13 -31.12 -3.32
C GLY A 15 -2.17 -31.20 -1.80
N ASP A 16 -1.28 -30.45 -1.15
CA ASP A 16 -1.16 -30.42 0.32
C ASP A 16 -1.68 -29.12 0.94
N ASP A 17 -1.95 -28.10 0.11
CA ASP A 17 -2.21 -26.73 0.57
C ASP A 17 -3.64 -26.24 0.32
N ILE A 18 -4.41 -26.90 -0.57
CA ILE A 18 -5.74 -26.43 -0.97
C ILE A 18 -6.80 -27.42 -0.50
N GLU A 19 -7.78 -26.90 0.23
CA GLU A 19 -8.93 -27.63 0.74
C GLU A 19 -10.22 -27.02 0.17
N ILE A 20 -11.09 -27.85 -0.41
CA ILE A 20 -12.41 -27.44 -0.92
C ILE A 20 -13.49 -28.18 -0.14
N THR A 21 -14.31 -27.44 0.59
CA THR A 21 -15.37 -27.99 1.44
C THR A 21 -16.74 -27.66 0.86
N VAL A 22 -17.66 -28.63 0.83
CA VAL A 22 -19.04 -28.39 0.42
C VAL A 22 -19.86 -27.90 1.61
N VAL A 23 -20.05 -26.58 1.72
CA VAL A 23 -20.70 -25.95 2.88
C VAL A 23 -22.23 -26.12 2.87
N ASP A 24 -22.84 -26.02 1.70
CA ASP A 24 -24.30 -26.09 1.56
C ASP A 24 -24.66 -26.54 0.15
N ILE A 25 -25.69 -27.36 0.03
CA ILE A 25 -26.30 -27.75 -1.23
C ILE A 25 -27.75 -27.32 -1.15
N ARG A 26 -28.16 -26.38 -2.00
CA ARG A 26 -29.53 -25.89 -2.12
C ARG A 26 -30.03 -26.10 -3.54
N GLY A 27 -30.70 -27.22 -3.77
CA GLY A 27 -31.19 -27.61 -5.09
C GLY A 27 -30.03 -27.67 -6.09
N ASP A 28 -30.05 -26.74 -7.03
CA ASP A 28 -29.09 -26.52 -8.12
C ASP A 28 -27.88 -25.64 -7.74
N LYS A 29 -27.89 -24.97 -6.59
CA LYS A 29 -26.78 -24.13 -6.12
C LYS A 29 -25.97 -24.83 -5.03
N VAL A 30 -24.65 -24.80 -5.17
CA VAL A 30 -23.71 -25.34 -4.19
C VAL A 30 -22.87 -24.20 -3.63
N ARG A 31 -22.74 -24.14 -2.30
CA ARG A 31 -21.77 -23.28 -1.61
C ARG A 31 -20.50 -24.07 -1.38
N LEU A 32 -19.41 -23.57 -1.93
CA LEU A 32 -18.08 -24.12 -1.76
C LEU A 32 -17.28 -23.19 -0.85
N GLY A 33 -16.72 -23.76 0.20
CA GLY A 33 -15.63 -23.16 0.97
C GLY A 33 -14.31 -23.55 0.30
N ILE A 34 -13.42 -22.59 0.12
CA ILE A 34 -12.09 -22.85 -0.45
C ILE A 34 -11.09 -22.27 0.54
N THR A 35 -10.25 -23.13 1.11
CA THR A 35 -9.13 -22.75 1.96
C THR A 35 -7.87 -22.99 1.15
N ALA A 36 -7.09 -21.94 0.93
CA ALA A 36 -5.83 -21.99 0.23
C ALA A 36 -4.85 -21.00 0.87
N PRO A 37 -3.52 -21.23 0.79
CA PRO A 37 -2.53 -20.28 1.26
C PRO A 37 -2.58 -18.98 0.45
N THR A 38 -2.11 -17.88 1.05
CA THR A 38 -2.06 -16.55 0.42
C THR A 38 -1.20 -16.49 -0.83
N SER A 39 -0.30 -17.45 -1.04
CA SER A 39 0.49 -17.60 -2.25
C SER A 39 -0.37 -17.95 -3.48
N ILE A 40 -1.55 -18.53 -3.28
CA ILE A 40 -2.44 -19.01 -4.33
C ILE A 40 -3.69 -18.14 -4.36
N ALA A 41 -3.84 -17.34 -5.43
CA ALA A 41 -5.00 -16.48 -5.59
C ALA A 41 -6.22 -17.30 -6.02
N VAL A 42 -7.32 -17.19 -5.25
CA VAL A 42 -8.60 -17.83 -5.55
C VAL A 42 -9.53 -16.79 -6.16
N HIS A 43 -9.88 -16.98 -7.43
CA HIS A 43 -10.79 -16.12 -8.16
C HIS A 43 -11.93 -16.91 -8.77
N ARG A 44 -13.06 -16.23 -8.98
CA ARG A 44 -14.13 -16.77 -9.81
C ARG A 44 -13.69 -16.74 -11.28
N LYS A 45 -14.06 -17.75 -12.05
CA LYS A 45 -13.57 -17.96 -13.42
C LYS A 45 -13.83 -16.73 -14.31
N GLU A 46 -15.02 -16.16 -14.23
CA GLU A 46 -15.44 -15.00 -15.00
C GLU A 46 -14.62 -13.74 -14.68
N VAL A 47 -14.25 -13.55 -13.41
CA VAL A 47 -13.43 -12.42 -12.97
C VAL A 47 -11.99 -12.60 -13.47
N TYR A 48 -11.47 -13.81 -13.39
CA TYR A 48 -10.13 -14.13 -13.87
C TYR A 48 -10.00 -13.91 -15.39
N GLU A 49 -10.98 -14.38 -16.17
CA GLU A 49 -11.00 -14.18 -17.63
C GLU A 49 -11.10 -12.70 -18.01
N ALA A 50 -11.93 -11.92 -17.33
CA ALA A 50 -12.05 -10.49 -17.56
C ALA A 50 -10.74 -9.74 -17.29
N ILE A 51 -10.09 -9.99 -16.14
CA ILE A 51 -8.81 -9.36 -15.79
C ILE A 51 -7.72 -9.73 -16.79
N ARG A 52 -7.65 -11.01 -17.19
CA ARG A 52 -6.65 -11.47 -18.15
C ARG A 52 -6.84 -10.80 -19.52
N SER A 53 -8.09 -10.74 -19.99
CA SER A 53 -8.41 -10.06 -21.25
C SER A 53 -8.00 -8.58 -21.19
N GLU A 54 -8.37 -7.87 -20.13
CA GLU A 54 -8.03 -6.45 -19.98
C GLU A 54 -6.51 -6.22 -19.93
N ASN A 55 -5.77 -7.06 -19.20
CA ASN A 55 -4.32 -7.00 -19.18
C ASN A 55 -3.69 -7.26 -20.55
N GLU A 56 -4.24 -8.20 -21.33
CA GLU A 56 -3.79 -8.47 -22.69
C GLU A 56 -4.09 -7.30 -23.65
N HIS A 57 -5.22 -6.60 -23.45
CA HIS A 57 -5.55 -5.38 -24.18
C HIS A 57 -4.61 -4.21 -23.80
N ALA A 58 -4.35 -4.02 -22.51
CA ALA A 58 -3.43 -3.00 -22.02
C ALA A 58 -1.99 -3.24 -22.50
N ALA A 59 -1.52 -4.49 -22.51
CA ALA A 59 -0.19 -4.86 -23.02
C ALA A 59 -0.05 -4.67 -24.54
N LYS A 60 -1.17 -4.67 -25.29
CA LYS A 60 -1.17 -4.40 -26.74
C LYS A 60 -1.22 -2.91 -27.07
N LEU A 61 -1.46 -2.02 -26.10
CA LEU A 61 -1.30 -0.57 -26.25
C LEU A 61 0.18 -0.18 -26.27
N ASN A 62 0.90 -0.64 -27.28
CA ASN A 62 2.27 -0.20 -27.60
C ASN A 62 2.31 1.03 -28.52
N GLY A 63 1.15 1.65 -28.82
CA GLY A 63 1.00 2.64 -29.89
C GLY A 63 1.32 4.10 -29.55
N ASP A 64 1.03 4.56 -28.31
CA ASP A 64 0.96 6.01 -28.05
C ASP A 64 1.99 6.54 -27.03
N LEU A 65 3.01 5.74 -26.69
CA LEU A 65 4.08 6.18 -25.79
C LEU A 65 4.91 7.34 -26.39
N GLN A 66 4.95 7.46 -27.72
CA GLN A 66 5.65 8.55 -28.42
C GLN A 66 4.90 9.89 -28.34
N MET A 67 3.58 9.89 -28.14
CA MET A 67 2.75 11.11 -28.06
C MET A 67 2.78 11.72 -26.65
N ILE A 68 2.80 10.88 -25.62
CA ILE A 68 2.88 11.36 -24.22
C ILE A 68 4.28 11.92 -23.87
N SER A 69 5.35 11.38 -24.44
CA SER A 69 6.71 11.86 -24.17
C SER A 69 6.96 13.28 -24.68
N GLN A 70 6.25 13.69 -25.75
CA GLN A 70 6.35 15.03 -26.32
C GLN A 70 5.56 16.10 -25.51
N THR A 71 4.61 15.67 -24.67
CA THR A 71 3.77 16.58 -23.87
C THR A 71 4.29 16.77 -22.44
N ILE A 72 5.14 15.86 -21.94
CA ILE A 72 5.72 15.97 -20.60
C ILE A 72 6.99 16.82 -20.67
N GLN A 73 6.85 18.13 -20.44
CA GLN A 73 7.99 19.00 -20.19
C GLN A 73 8.73 18.48 -18.94
N PRO A 74 10.04 18.15 -19.00
CA PRO A 74 10.80 17.90 -17.78
C PRO A 74 10.73 19.15 -16.92
N GLY A 75 10.22 19.01 -15.70
CA GLY A 75 10.12 20.13 -14.76
C GLY A 75 11.50 20.77 -14.52
N PRO A 76 11.56 22.06 -14.13
CA PRO A 76 12.82 22.76 -13.97
C PRO A 76 13.71 22.03 -12.96
N ASP A 77 14.99 21.86 -13.31
CA ASP A 77 15.99 21.21 -12.48
C ASP A 77 15.93 21.73 -11.04
N ARG A 78 15.50 20.86 -10.11
CA ARG A 78 15.41 21.18 -8.67
C ARG A 78 16.74 21.64 -8.09
N ALA A 79 17.86 21.31 -8.76
CA ALA A 79 19.19 21.79 -8.43
C ALA A 79 19.32 23.33 -8.55
N ALA A 80 18.76 23.94 -9.60
CA ALA A 80 18.84 25.38 -9.83
C ALA A 80 17.96 26.19 -8.84
N ALA A 81 16.80 25.64 -8.46
CA ALA A 81 15.91 26.27 -7.49
C ALA A 81 16.51 26.36 -6.08
N ARG A 82 17.30 25.35 -5.67
CA ARG A 82 17.94 25.31 -4.35
C ARG A 82 19.10 26.31 -4.22
N ALA A 83 19.86 26.53 -5.30
CA ALA A 83 20.94 27.52 -5.32
C ALA A 83 20.43 28.95 -5.15
N LYS A 84 19.30 29.28 -5.78
CA LYS A 84 18.68 30.62 -5.70
C LYS A 84 18.13 30.93 -4.31
N ALA A 85 17.58 29.93 -3.61
CA ALA A 85 17.06 30.08 -2.25
C ALA A 85 18.17 30.31 -1.19
N ALA A 86 19.35 29.70 -1.36
CA ALA A 86 20.47 29.88 -0.43
C ALA A 86 21.08 31.28 -0.48
N GLN A 87 20.98 31.98 -1.62
CA GLN A 87 21.54 33.32 -1.82
C GLN A 87 20.68 34.45 -1.20
N LEU A 88 19.41 34.17 -0.87
CA LEU A 88 18.46 35.14 -0.30
C LEU A 88 18.38 35.10 1.24
N ALA A 89 19.03 34.14 1.91
CA ALA A 89 19.05 34.06 3.36
C ALA A 89 20.08 35.04 3.96
N ARG A 90 19.61 36.20 4.42
CA ARG A 90 20.42 37.12 5.24
C ARG A 90 20.66 36.48 6.62
N PRO A 91 21.86 36.52 7.19
CA PRO A 91 22.09 35.98 8.53
C PRO A 91 21.30 36.82 9.53
N VAL A 92 20.33 36.21 10.19
CA VAL A 92 19.69 36.78 11.38
C VAL A 92 20.77 36.86 12.45
N ARG A 93 21.21 38.08 12.80
CA ARG A 93 22.03 38.30 13.99
C ARG A 93 21.16 38.00 15.20
N THR A 94 21.25 36.78 15.74
CA THR A 94 20.70 36.49 17.05
C THR A 94 21.71 36.96 18.10
N SER A 95 21.34 37.98 18.86
CA SER A 95 22.07 38.41 20.05
C SER A 95 22.08 37.26 21.06
N PRO A 96 23.20 36.98 21.75
CA PRO A 96 23.23 35.97 22.81
C PRO A 96 22.28 36.35 23.96
N PRO A 97 21.53 35.40 24.55
CA PRO A 97 20.71 35.69 25.72
C PRO A 97 21.59 35.96 26.94
N GLU A 98 21.25 37.00 27.71
CA GLU A 98 21.96 37.36 28.93
C GLU A 98 21.83 36.27 30.02
N PRO A 99 22.88 36.03 30.82
CA PRO A 99 22.83 35.06 31.90
C PRO A 99 21.98 35.57 33.07
N ILE A 100 21.00 34.76 33.47
CA ILE A 100 20.08 35.04 34.57
C ILE A 100 20.86 34.99 35.89
N VAL A 101 21.02 36.14 36.56
CA VAL A 101 21.67 36.23 37.87
C VAL A 101 20.76 35.60 38.94
N LYS A 102 21.26 34.53 39.57
CA LYS A 102 20.59 33.81 40.65
C LYS A 102 20.76 34.62 41.95
N THR A 103 19.76 35.40 42.33
CA THR A 103 19.73 36.03 43.66
C THR A 103 19.52 34.94 44.71
N ALA A 104 20.52 34.76 45.57
CA ALA A 104 20.48 33.89 46.72
C ALA A 104 19.41 34.36 47.71
N ASN A 105 18.52 33.45 48.10
CA ASN A 105 17.52 33.67 49.15
C ASN A 105 18.16 33.33 50.51
N PRO A 106 18.25 34.25 51.49
CA PRO A 106 18.76 33.91 52.80
C PRO A 106 17.68 33.22 53.63
N ALA A 107 18.06 32.11 54.25
CA ALA A 107 17.31 31.45 55.29
C ALA A 107 16.98 32.42 56.44
N ALA A 108 15.70 32.51 56.80
CA ALA A 108 15.24 33.02 58.09
C ALA A 108 13.82 32.45 58.29
N LYS A 109 13.67 31.40 59.10
CA LYS A 109 13.46 31.45 60.55
C LYS A 109 11.96 31.38 60.89
N ARG A 110 11.65 30.38 61.73
CA ARG A 110 10.69 30.44 62.85
C ARG A 110 9.22 30.51 62.42
N THR A 111 8.22 29.95 63.11
CA THR A 111 7.99 29.24 64.38
C THR A 111 6.45 29.10 64.41
N GLY A 112 5.92 28.05 65.05
CA GLY A 112 4.51 28.00 65.46
C GLY A 112 3.79 26.77 64.95
#